data_AF-A0A6A3AAE0-F1
#
_entry.id   AF-A0A6A3AAE0-F1
#
_cell.length_a   1.000
_cell.length_b   1.000
_cell.length_c   1.000
_cell.angle_alpha   90.00
_cell.angle_beta   90.00
_cell.angle_gamma   90.00
#
_symmetry.space_group_name_H-M   'P 1'
#
loop_
_entity.id
_entity.type
_entity.pdbx_description
1 polymer ?
#
loop_
_entity_poly.entity_id
_entity_poly.type
_entity_poly.pdbx_seq_one_letter_code
_entity_poly.pdbx_strand_id
1 'polypeptide(L)'
;MTRNREMEDMLERLRGKRVVIVGDSINYSQFESLACLSYSAIPDRSYVNAQKRIFKSELRRDTGISYQLDIEFHWAEFLVEVQMNKAEGKKTLKIDSLVSSATKWKDADIMVFNTGHWWANRLR
;
A
#
# COMPACT_ATOMS: atom_id res chain seq x y z
N MET A 1 12.17 25.85 -7.08
CA MET A 1 13.33 25.03 -6.66
C MET A 1 13.07 24.22 -5.38
N THR A 2 11.88 24.27 -4.76
CA THR A 2 11.54 23.62 -3.47
C THR A 2 11.03 22.18 -3.59
N ARG A 3 10.52 21.76 -4.75
CA ARG A 3 9.78 20.49 -4.91
C ARG A 3 10.63 19.21 -4.78
N ASN A 4 11.95 19.29 -5.01
CA ASN A 4 12.82 18.11 -4.92
C ASN A 4 13.24 17.78 -3.48
N ARG A 5 13.40 18.79 -2.60
CA ARG A 5 14.00 18.57 -1.28
C ARG A 5 13.09 17.81 -0.32
N GLU A 6 11.78 18.06 -0.39
CA GLU A 6 10.79 17.35 0.44
C GLU A 6 10.69 15.88 0.07
N MET A 7 10.78 15.57 -1.22
CA MET A 7 10.76 14.20 -1.71
C MET A 7 12.03 13.45 -1.33
N GLU A 8 13.20 14.08 -1.47
CA GLU A 8 14.48 13.52 -1.03
C GLU A 8 14.47 13.23 0.48
N ASP A 9 13.99 14.17 1.31
CA ASP A 9 13.86 13.95 2.76
C ASP A 9 12.92 12.78 3.09
N MET A 10 11.75 12.71 2.43
CA MET A 10 10.83 11.59 2.60
C MET A 10 11.50 10.26 2.26
N LEU A 11 12.20 10.18 1.12
CA LEU A 11 12.87 8.96 0.68
C LEU A 11 14.00 8.55 1.63
N GLU A 12 14.77 9.50 2.16
CA GLU A 12 15.80 9.22 3.17
C GLU A 12 15.19 8.65 4.46
N ARG A 13 14.06 9.21 4.91
CA ARG A 13 13.35 8.71 6.10
C ARG A 13 12.73 7.33 5.88
N LEU A 14 12.40 7.01 4.63
CA LEU A 14 11.86 5.72 4.20
C LEU A 14 12.95 4.73 3.77
N ARG A 15 14.23 5.09 3.88
CA ARG A 15 15.33 4.22 3.50
C ARG A 15 15.32 2.91 4.28
N GLY A 16 15.42 1.80 3.55
CA GLY A 16 15.44 0.44 4.09
C GLY A 16 14.09 0.00 4.68
N LYS A 17 13.00 0.74 4.43
CA LYS A 17 11.70 0.45 5.01
C LYS A 17 10.77 -0.27 4.06
N ARG A 18 9.92 -1.10 4.64
CA ARG A 18 8.74 -1.68 4.02
C ARG A 18 7.48 -0.94 4.47
N VAL A 19 6.84 -0.27 3.53
CA VAL A 19 5.58 0.46 3.71
C VAL A 19 4.44 -0.37 3.14
N VAL A 20 3.45 -0.67 3.96
CA VAL A 20 2.27 -1.45 3.56
C VAL A 20 1.03 -0.57 3.68
N ILE A 21 0.40 -0.30 2.54
CA ILE A 21 -0.86 0.44 2.45
C ILE A 21 -1.99 -0.59 2.35
N VAL A 22 -2.99 -0.49 3.21
CA VAL A 22 -4.05 -1.49 3.34
C VAL A 22 -5.42 -0.81 3.35
N GLY A 23 -6.32 -1.27 2.49
CA GLY A 23 -7.71 -0.83 2.56
C GLY A 23 -8.47 -0.96 1.25
N ASP A 24 -9.25 0.08 0.93
CA ASP A 24 -10.16 0.12 -0.20
C ASP A 24 -9.59 0.86 -1.44
N SER A 25 -10.47 1.21 -2.38
CA SER A 25 -10.11 1.92 -3.61
C SER A 25 -9.40 3.26 -3.34
N ILE A 26 -9.69 3.94 -2.24
CA ILE A 26 -9.05 5.22 -1.91
C ILE A 26 -7.58 4.99 -1.57
N ASN A 27 -7.28 3.97 -0.77
CA ASN A 27 -5.89 3.59 -0.49
C ASN A 27 -5.17 3.11 -1.75
N TYR A 28 -5.87 2.43 -2.66
CA TYR A 28 -5.27 2.02 -3.92
C TYR A 28 -4.82 3.23 -4.74
N SER A 29 -5.66 4.27 -4.85
CA SER A 29 -5.28 5.53 -5.51
C SER A 29 -4.14 6.26 -4.78
N GLN A 30 -4.10 6.24 -3.45
CA GLN A 30 -2.99 6.79 -2.68
C GLN A 30 -1.68 6.03 -2.95
N PHE A 31 -1.73 4.70 -3.03
CA PHE A 31 -0.60 3.88 -3.41
C PHE A 31 -0.10 4.24 -4.81
N GLU A 32 -0.99 4.32 -5.81
CA GLU A 32 -0.59 4.67 -7.18
C GLU A 32 0.05 6.06 -7.24
N SER A 33 -0.51 7.04 -6.54
CA SER A 33 0.07 8.39 -6.45
C SER A 33 1.47 8.37 -5.85
N LEU A 34 1.65 7.70 -4.71
CA LEU A 34 2.95 7.63 -4.03
C LEU A 34 3.98 6.83 -4.84
N ALA A 35 3.57 5.74 -5.47
CA ALA A 35 4.42 4.93 -6.34
C ALA A 35 4.92 5.74 -7.55
N CYS A 36 4.05 6.53 -8.19
CA CYS A 36 4.42 7.41 -9.29
C CYS A 36 5.38 8.52 -8.84
N LEU A 37 5.10 9.19 -7.71
CA LEU A 37 5.99 10.21 -7.14
C LEU A 37 7.38 9.63 -6.84
N SER A 38 7.42 8.44 -6.24
CA SER A 38 8.66 7.74 -5.90
C SER A 38 9.43 7.31 -7.15
N TYR A 39 8.73 6.79 -8.16
CA TYR A 39 9.32 6.41 -9.44
C TYR A 39 9.92 7.61 -10.17
N SER A 40 9.21 8.74 -10.24
CA SER A 40 9.74 9.96 -10.86
C SER A 40 10.95 10.54 -10.13
N ALA A 41 11.07 10.34 -8.82
CA ALA A 41 12.21 10.77 -8.02
C ALA A 41 13.43 9.82 -8.10
N ILE A 42 13.20 8.53 -8.42
CA ILE A 42 14.23 7.49 -8.48
C ILE A 42 14.13 6.67 -9.79
N PRO A 43 14.14 7.30 -10.98
CA PRO A 43 13.81 6.61 -12.22
C PRO A 43 14.79 5.48 -12.57
N ASP A 44 16.09 5.67 -12.34
CA ASP A 44 17.13 4.72 -12.78
C ASP A 44 17.29 3.49 -11.84
N ARG A 45 16.60 3.47 -10.70
CA ARG A 45 16.83 2.51 -9.60
C ARG A 45 15.54 2.05 -8.91
N SER A 46 14.41 2.25 -9.57
CA SER A 46 13.12 1.80 -9.06
C SER A 46 12.23 1.24 -10.16
N TYR A 47 11.23 0.46 -9.76
CA TYR A 47 10.20 -0.03 -10.67
C TYR A 47 8.85 -0.12 -9.97
N VAL A 48 7.78 -0.10 -10.78
CA VAL A 48 6.41 -0.36 -10.34
C VAL A 48 5.91 -1.63 -11.01
N ASN A 49 5.46 -2.58 -10.21
CA ASN A 49 4.71 -3.73 -10.68
C ASN A 49 3.21 -3.48 -10.41
N ALA A 50 2.48 -3.04 -11.43
CA ALA A 50 1.07 -2.70 -11.32
C ALA A 50 0.20 -3.92 -10.95
N GLN A 51 0.51 -5.11 -11.48
CA GLN A 51 -0.26 -6.33 -11.22
C GLN A 51 -0.13 -6.79 -9.77
N LYS A 52 1.08 -6.72 -9.21
CA LYS A 52 1.36 -7.05 -7.82
C LYS A 52 1.06 -5.89 -6.88
N ARG A 53 0.89 -4.67 -7.40
CA ARG A 53 0.66 -3.42 -6.65
C ARG A 53 1.81 -3.13 -5.70
N ILE A 54 3.02 -3.13 -6.27
CA ILE A 54 4.26 -2.94 -5.54
C ILE A 54 5.12 -1.90 -6.27
N PHE A 55 5.68 -0.96 -5.54
CA PHE A 55 6.84 -0.17 -5.93
C PHE A 55 8.05 -0.69 -5.16
N LYS A 56 9.20 -0.81 -5.83
CA LYS A 56 10.48 -1.12 -5.18
C LYS A 56 11.59 -0.22 -5.70
N SER A 57 12.49 0.17 -4.81
CA SER A 57 13.80 0.72 -5.18
C SER A 57 14.91 -0.25 -4.77
N GLU A 58 15.66 -0.81 -5.73
CA GLU A 58 16.65 -1.86 -5.47
C GLU A 58 18.06 -1.30 -5.30
N LEU A 59 18.89 -1.98 -4.50
CA LEU A 59 20.32 -1.71 -4.38
C LEU A 59 21.07 -2.17 -5.63
N ARG A 60 21.70 -1.25 -6.35
CA ARG A 60 22.71 -1.64 -7.33
C ARG A 60 24.03 -1.97 -6.63
N ARG A 61 24.55 -3.17 -6.88
CA ARG A 61 25.79 -3.70 -6.27
C ARG A 61 27.05 -2.95 -6.72
N ASP A 62 26.99 -2.23 -7.84
CA ASP A 62 28.11 -1.50 -8.45
C ASP A 62 28.37 -0.12 -7.80
N THR A 63 27.34 0.50 -7.25
CA THR A 63 27.36 1.90 -6.79
C THR A 63 26.96 2.06 -5.33
N GLY A 64 26.29 1.07 -4.73
CA GLY A 64 25.93 1.06 -3.31
C GLY A 64 24.88 2.08 -2.88
N ILE A 65 24.31 2.87 -3.81
CA ILE A 65 23.38 3.96 -3.48
C ILE A 65 21.97 3.63 -3.97
N SER A 66 21.10 3.16 -3.07
CA SER A 66 19.65 3.09 -3.29
C SER A 66 18.88 3.23 -1.98
N TYR A 67 17.60 3.60 -2.06
CA TYR A 67 16.77 3.75 -0.87
C TYR A 67 16.33 2.42 -0.25
N GLN A 68 16.41 1.27 -0.95
CA GLN A 68 15.92 -0.03 -0.44
C GLN A 68 14.49 0.06 0.13
N LEU A 69 13.63 0.83 -0.54
CA LEU A 69 12.26 1.09 -0.15
C LEU A 69 11.30 0.17 -0.91
N ASP A 70 10.44 -0.52 -0.16
CA ASP A 70 9.31 -1.28 -0.67
C ASP A 70 8.00 -0.59 -0.27
N ILE A 71 7.15 -0.28 -1.25
CA ILE A 71 5.79 0.23 -1.01
C ILE A 71 4.80 -0.75 -1.63
N GLU A 72 3.90 -1.29 -0.82
CA GLU A 72 2.95 -2.32 -1.24
C GLU A 72 1.53 -1.88 -0.96
N PHE A 73 0.58 -2.29 -1.81
CA PHE A 73 -0.83 -2.18 -1.52
C PHE A 73 -1.51 -3.54 -1.36
N HIS A 74 -2.29 -3.68 -0.28
CA HIS A 74 -3.12 -4.86 -0.02
C HIS A 74 -4.59 -4.48 0.11
N TRP A 75 -5.44 -5.14 -0.69
CA TRP A 75 -6.87 -4.90 -0.67
C TRP A 75 -7.53 -5.53 0.55
N ALA A 76 -8.23 -4.72 1.33
CA ALA A 76 -8.98 -5.13 2.51
C ALA A 76 -10.06 -4.08 2.83
N GLU A 77 -11.14 -4.06 2.03
CA GLU A 77 -12.21 -3.05 2.05
C GLU A 77 -12.70 -2.67 3.45
N PHE A 78 -12.90 -3.68 4.30
CA PHE A 78 -13.40 -3.54 5.68
C PHE A 78 -12.34 -3.86 6.74
N LEU A 79 -11.11 -4.22 6.35
CA LEU A 79 -10.02 -4.76 7.20
C LEU A 79 -10.33 -6.10 7.90
N VAL A 80 -11.61 -6.39 8.14
CA VAL A 80 -12.13 -7.59 8.78
C VAL A 80 -12.69 -8.60 7.78
N GLU A 81 -12.87 -9.84 8.22
CA GLU A 81 -13.49 -10.89 7.41
C GLU A 81 -14.89 -10.49 6.92
N VAL A 82 -15.11 -10.69 5.62
CA VAL A 82 -16.41 -10.53 4.97
C VAL A 82 -16.94 -11.91 4.62
N GLN A 83 -18.06 -12.28 5.23
CA GLN A 83 -18.78 -13.50 4.91
C GLN A 83 -19.89 -13.20 3.90
N MET A 84 -19.93 -13.96 2.82
CA MET A 84 -20.98 -13.86 1.81
C MET A 84 -21.97 -15.01 2.00
N ASN A 85 -23.21 -14.68 2.35
CA ASN A 85 -24.29 -15.64 2.25
C ASN A 85 -24.71 -15.77 0.78
N LYS A 86 -24.29 -16.85 0.11
CA LYS A 86 -24.57 -17.07 -1.31
C LYS A 86 -26.07 -17.25 -1.62
N ALA A 87 -26.86 -17.71 -0.65
CA ALA A 87 -28.29 -17.90 -0.84
C ALA A 87 -29.06 -16.55 -0.81
N GLU A 88 -28.62 -15.62 0.02
CA GLU A 88 -29.29 -14.33 0.24
C GLU A 88 -28.59 -13.14 -0.45
N GLY A 89 -27.41 -13.34 -1.02
CA GLY A 89 -26.56 -12.28 -1.58
C GLY A 89 -26.07 -11.27 -0.53
N LYS A 90 -26.21 -11.58 0.77
CA LYS A 90 -25.92 -10.66 1.86
C LYS A 90 -24.48 -10.80 2.35
N LYS A 91 -23.80 -9.66 2.51
CA LYS A 91 -22.48 -9.57 3.15
C LYS A 91 -22.64 -9.33 4.65
N THR A 92 -21.94 -10.11 5.46
CA THR A 92 -21.84 -9.93 6.92
C THR A 92 -20.38 -9.72 7.29
N LEU A 93 -20.11 -8.74 8.13
CA LEU A 93 -18.77 -8.46 8.63
C LEU A 93 -18.56 -9.21 9.95
N LYS A 94 -17.47 -9.96 10.07
CA LYS A 94 -17.04 -10.57 11.33
C LYS A 94 -16.03 -9.64 12.00
N ILE A 95 -16.53 -8.70 12.81
CA ILE A 95 -15.77 -7.56 13.35
C ILE A 95 -14.62 -7.94 14.30
N ASP A 96 -14.64 -9.16 14.82
CA ASP A 96 -13.64 -9.74 15.72
C ASP A 96 -12.56 -10.55 14.99
N SER A 97 -12.55 -10.59 13.65
CA SER A 97 -11.56 -11.32 12.85
C SER A 97 -11.03 -10.50 11.69
N LEU A 98 -9.70 -10.37 11.59
CA LEU A 98 -9.04 -9.72 10.44
C LEU A 98 -9.16 -10.58 9.18
N VAL A 99 -9.15 -9.94 8.00
CA VAL A 99 -9.07 -10.68 6.73
C VAL A 99 -7.88 -11.64 6.73
N SER A 100 -8.03 -12.81 6.10
CA SER A 100 -6.96 -13.84 6.05
C SER A 100 -5.65 -13.35 5.42
N SER A 101 -5.73 -12.37 4.51
CA SER A 101 -4.59 -11.70 3.90
C SER A 101 -3.79 -10.82 4.86
N ALA A 102 -4.28 -10.53 6.07
CA ALA A 102 -3.59 -9.70 7.06
C ALA A 102 -2.22 -10.24 7.47
N THR A 103 -2.02 -11.55 7.32
CA THR A 103 -0.71 -12.19 7.49
C THR A 103 0.39 -11.61 6.59
N LYS A 104 0.03 -11.08 5.41
CA LYS A 104 0.97 -10.44 4.47
C LYS A 104 1.44 -9.07 4.93
N TRP A 105 0.77 -8.43 5.88
CA TRP A 105 1.12 -7.10 6.37
C TRP A 105 2.13 -7.15 7.50
N LYS A 106 2.35 -8.34 8.09
CA LYS A 106 3.33 -8.57 9.14
C LYS A 106 4.71 -8.06 8.71
N ASP A 107 5.48 -7.63 9.70
CA ASP A 107 6.85 -7.15 9.55
C ASP A 107 7.00 -5.90 8.67
N ALA A 108 5.90 -5.18 8.41
CA ALA A 108 5.98 -3.84 7.83
C ALA A 108 6.56 -2.86 8.86
N ASP A 109 7.50 -2.01 8.42
CA ASP A 109 8.01 -0.90 9.23
C ASP A 109 6.93 0.19 9.43
N ILE A 110 6.10 0.39 8.40
CA ILE A 110 5.03 1.38 8.39
C ILE A 110 3.79 0.74 7.77
N MET A 111 2.66 0.86 8.46
CA MET A 111 1.35 0.47 7.92
C MET A 111 0.44 1.70 7.83
N VAL A 112 -0.22 1.85 6.69
CA VAL A 112 -1.21 2.90 6.45
C VAL A 112 -2.55 2.24 6.17
N PHE A 113 -3.50 2.43 7.07
CA PHE A 113 -4.85 1.87 6.95
C PHE A 113 -5.87 2.96 6.59
N ASN A 114 -6.80 2.65 5.70
CA ASN A 114 -8.07 3.37 5.60
C ASN A 114 -9.19 2.36 5.28
N THR A 115 -10.37 2.63 5.81
CA THR A 115 -11.59 1.88 5.52
C THR A 115 -12.78 2.81 5.76
N GLY A 116 -13.58 3.05 4.73
CA GLY A 116 -14.69 3.99 4.87
C GLY A 116 -15.66 3.97 3.70
N HIS A 117 -15.16 3.92 2.48
CA HIS A 117 -15.99 4.01 1.27
C HIS A 117 -17.05 2.89 1.23
N TRP A 118 -16.67 1.68 1.65
CA TRP A 118 -17.56 0.51 1.65
C TRP A 118 -18.53 0.46 2.83
N TRP A 119 -18.25 1.16 3.94
CA TRP A 119 -19.16 1.24 5.09
C TRP A 119 -20.39 2.10 4.79
N ALA A 120 -20.20 3.15 3.97
CA ALA A 120 -21.26 4.05 3.57
C ALA A 120 -22.24 3.44 2.55
N ASN A 121 -21.89 2.30 1.93
CA ASN A 121 -22.72 1.62 0.92
C ASN A 121 -23.97 0.91 1.49
N ARG A 122 -24.47 1.32 2.66
CA ARG A 122 -25.75 0.87 3.24
C ARG A 122 -27.00 1.48 2.56
N LEU A 123 -26.84 2.25 1.49
CA LEU A 123 -27.92 2.99 0.82
C LEU A 123 -28.24 2.52 -0.61
N ARG A 124 -27.95 1.27 -0.97
CA ARG A 124 -28.52 0.65 -2.19
C ARG A 124 -29.01 -0.76 -1.92
#